data_AF-A0A3P7TUR9-F1
#
_entry.id   AF-A0A3P7TUR9-F1
#
_cell.length_a   1.000
_cell.length_b   1.000
_cell.length_c   1.000
_cell.angle_alpha   90.00
_cell.angle_beta   90.00
_cell.angle_gamma   90.00
#
_symmetry.space_group_name_H-M   'P 1'
#
loop_
_entity.id
_entity.type
_entity.pdbx_description
1 polymer ?
#
loop_
_entity_poly.entity_id
_entity_poly.type
_entity_poly.pdbx_seq_one_letter_code
_entity_poly.pdbx_strand_id
1 'polypeptide(L)'
;MLKITFVHYTKCYVNRNFCRCQCPETHRDLNPLKAGRDCVSYAGVNECERKEWNECDENARCIDEDYLYRCECIKPFVNAAPPGKLPGSICHIDYCSDVNFCPPNATCQNGEREVRKGYVDIRPSLSQNQPNYPEMVHCVLLQDVNECALGLTNCSAVAVCTDLRIGYECHCPNGWVN
;
A
#
# COMPACT_ATOMS: atom_id res chain seq x y z
N MET A 1 -14.23 -33.80 42.47
CA MET A 1 -12.80 -33.58 42.18
C MET A 1 -12.67 -33.06 40.76
N LEU A 2 -12.51 -31.75 40.57
CA LEU A 2 -12.13 -31.19 39.26
C LEU A 2 -10.67 -31.60 39.01
N LYS A 3 -10.43 -32.45 38.03
CA LYS A 3 -9.08 -32.73 37.55
C LYS A 3 -8.61 -31.53 36.73
N ILE A 4 -7.71 -30.75 37.31
CA ILE A 4 -7.00 -29.68 36.62
C ILE A 4 -5.88 -30.36 35.82
N THR A 5 -6.10 -30.59 34.53
CA THR A 5 -5.05 -31.08 33.64
C THR A 5 -4.29 -29.87 33.11
N PHE A 6 -3.16 -29.56 33.74
CA PHE A 6 -2.24 -28.52 33.27
C PHE A 6 -1.51 -29.02 32.02
N VAL A 7 -1.95 -28.60 30.84
CA VAL A 7 -1.07 -28.53 29.66
C VAL A 7 -0.59 -27.09 29.64
N HIS A 8 0.71 -26.90 29.89
CA HIS A 8 1.42 -25.63 30.07
C HIS A 8 0.65 -24.36 29.67
N TYR A 9 0.27 -23.59 30.69
CA TYR A 9 -0.13 -22.17 30.67
C TYR A 9 -1.57 -21.78 30.28
N THR A 10 -2.53 -22.67 30.06
CA THR A 10 -3.91 -22.23 29.72
C THR A 10 -4.93 -22.58 30.80
N LYS A 11 -5.71 -21.58 31.27
CA LYS A 11 -6.82 -21.83 32.23
C LYS A 11 -8.06 -22.21 31.43
N CYS A 12 -8.29 -23.50 31.26
CA CYS A 12 -9.50 -24.03 30.62
C CYS A 12 -10.56 -24.39 31.66
N TYR A 13 -11.73 -23.76 31.56
CA TYR A 13 -12.91 -24.07 32.34
C TYR A 13 -13.84 -24.97 31.51
N VAL A 14 -14.03 -26.20 31.97
CA VAL A 14 -14.89 -27.19 31.30
C VAL A 14 -16.24 -27.26 32.01
N ASN A 15 -17.31 -26.95 31.29
CA ASN A 15 -18.70 -27.17 31.70
C ASN A 15 -19.31 -28.33 30.90
N ARG A 16 -20.47 -28.85 31.33
CA ARG A 16 -21.12 -30.04 30.70
C ARG A 16 -21.32 -29.93 29.18
N ASN A 17 -21.40 -28.71 28.62
CA ASN A 17 -21.63 -28.48 27.19
C ASN A 17 -20.58 -27.59 26.48
N PHE A 18 -19.61 -26.99 27.18
CA PHE A 18 -18.60 -26.14 26.53
C PHE A 18 -17.30 -26.04 27.34
N CYS A 19 -16.18 -25.84 26.64
CA CYS A 19 -14.86 -25.60 27.22
C CYS A 19 -14.41 -24.19 26.84
N ARG A 20 -14.11 -23.34 27.83
CA ARG A 20 -13.58 -21.99 27.62
C ARG A 20 -12.15 -21.95 28.13
N CYS A 21 -11.20 -21.65 27.26
CA CYS A 21 -9.81 -21.44 27.65
C CYS A 21 -9.43 -19.96 27.54
N GLN A 22 -8.42 -19.55 28.28
CA GLN A 22 -7.80 -18.24 28.17
C GLN A 22 -6.29 -18.37 28.34
N CYS A 23 -5.55 -17.58 27.58
CA CYS A 23 -4.10 -17.41 27.75
C CYS A 23 -3.77 -16.72 29.08
N PRO A 24 -2.53 -16.87 29.58
CA PRO A 24 -2.04 -16.08 30.72
C PRO A 24 -2.13 -14.57 30.45
N GLU A 25 -2.16 -13.76 31.50
CA GLU A 25 -2.13 -12.29 31.39
C GLU A 25 -0.88 -11.76 30.68
N THR A 26 0.21 -12.53 30.68
CA THR A 26 1.47 -12.21 30.01
C THR A 26 1.54 -12.71 28.56
N HIS A 27 0.45 -13.24 28.02
CA HIS A 27 0.41 -13.82 26.68
C HIS A 27 -0.77 -13.29 25.88
N ARG A 28 -0.55 -13.10 24.59
CA ARG A 28 -1.62 -12.85 23.62
C ARG A 28 -2.08 -14.14 22.96
N ASP A 29 -3.34 -14.12 22.55
CA ASP A 29 -3.96 -15.19 21.80
C ASP A 29 -3.88 -14.90 20.31
N LEU A 30 -3.27 -15.82 19.56
CA LEU A 30 -3.16 -15.70 18.11
C LEU A 30 -4.42 -16.18 17.37
N ASN A 31 -5.33 -16.88 18.06
CA ASN A 31 -6.47 -17.52 17.42
C ASN A 31 -7.78 -17.25 18.18
N PRO A 32 -8.48 -16.15 17.82
CA PRO A 32 -9.76 -15.80 18.43
C PRO A 32 -10.84 -16.89 18.30
N LEU A 33 -10.78 -17.72 17.25
CA LEU A 33 -11.75 -18.81 17.03
C LEU A 33 -11.54 -19.99 17.98
N LYS A 34 -10.32 -20.16 18.50
CA LYS A 34 -9.94 -21.21 19.45
C LYS A 34 -9.22 -20.61 20.65
N ALA A 35 -9.89 -19.67 21.29
CA ALA A 35 -9.33 -18.90 22.39
C ALA A 35 -8.69 -19.78 23.48
N GLY A 36 -7.55 -19.32 23.99
CA GLY A 36 -6.74 -19.91 25.04
C GLY A 36 -5.99 -21.17 24.61
N ARG A 37 -5.71 -21.35 23.32
CA ARG A 37 -4.95 -22.51 22.81
C ARG A 37 -3.69 -22.13 22.07
N ASP A 38 -3.70 -21.00 21.36
CA ASP A 38 -2.56 -20.51 20.58
C ASP A 38 -1.99 -19.26 21.28
N CYS A 39 -1.32 -19.47 22.41
CA CYS A 39 -0.82 -18.40 23.28
C CYS A 39 0.67 -18.10 23.03
N VAL A 40 1.02 -16.83 22.87
CA VAL A 40 2.40 -16.35 22.70
C VAL A 40 2.72 -15.28 23.74
N SER A 41 3.89 -15.39 24.37
CA SER A 41 4.36 -14.42 25.37
C SER A 41 4.45 -13.02 24.77
N TYR A 42 4.09 -12.00 25.54
CA TYR A 42 4.29 -10.60 25.14
C TYR A 42 5.75 -10.19 25.05
N ALA A 43 6.66 -10.92 25.70
CA ALA A 43 8.07 -10.57 25.79
C ALA A 43 8.97 -11.71 25.34
N GLY A 44 10.09 -11.35 24.69
CA GLY A 44 11.15 -12.29 24.30
C GLY A 44 10.75 -13.31 23.24
N VAL A 45 9.73 -13.00 22.42
CA VAL A 45 9.34 -13.80 21.26
C VAL A 45 9.59 -12.94 20.02
N ASN A 46 10.30 -13.47 19.04
CA ASN A 46 10.47 -12.77 17.78
C ASN A 46 9.29 -13.03 16.84
N GLU A 47 8.35 -12.09 16.80
CA GLU A 47 7.18 -12.18 15.91
C GLU A 47 7.47 -12.11 14.43
N CYS A 48 8.63 -11.61 14.05
CA CYS A 48 9.00 -11.43 12.66
C CYS A 48 9.53 -12.70 12.02
N GLU A 49 9.86 -13.74 12.80
CA GLU A 49 10.29 -15.03 12.27
C GLU A 49 9.17 -15.77 11.51
N ARG A 50 7.91 -15.51 11.85
CA ARG A 50 6.76 -16.23 11.31
C ARG A 50 5.61 -15.29 11.00
N LYS A 51 5.07 -15.38 9.79
CA LYS A 51 3.99 -14.49 9.36
C LYS A 51 2.74 -14.64 10.23
N GLU A 52 2.48 -15.82 10.77
CA GLU A 52 1.31 -16.07 11.64
C GLU A 52 1.40 -15.39 13.02
N TRP A 53 2.57 -14.85 13.38
CA TRP A 53 2.80 -14.20 14.68
C TRP A 53 2.67 -12.68 14.63
N ASN A 54 2.63 -12.10 13.43
CA ASN A 54 2.47 -10.68 13.21
C ASN A 54 1.31 -10.37 12.26
N GLU A 55 0.73 -9.19 12.41
CA GLU A 55 -0.32 -8.67 11.52
C GLU A 55 0.17 -7.55 10.61
N CYS A 56 1.50 -7.46 10.37
CA CYS A 56 2.05 -6.47 9.46
C CYS A 56 1.46 -6.61 8.05
N ASP A 57 1.35 -5.52 7.31
CA ASP A 57 1.04 -5.55 5.88
C ASP A 57 2.16 -6.29 5.11
N GLU A 58 1.87 -6.79 3.91
CA GLU A 58 2.90 -7.38 3.03
C GLU A 58 3.92 -6.34 2.57
N ASN A 59 3.49 -5.07 2.47
CA ASN A 59 4.33 -3.92 2.13
C ASN A 59 4.95 -3.26 3.37
N ALA A 60 4.94 -3.95 4.52
CA ALA A 60 5.57 -3.50 5.75
C ALA A 60 6.73 -4.40 6.16
N ARG A 61 7.78 -3.77 6.67
CA ARG A 61 8.85 -4.41 7.44
C ARG A 61 8.34 -4.70 8.85
N CYS A 62 8.48 -5.94 9.30
CA CYS A 62 8.32 -6.31 10.70
C CYS A 62 9.60 -6.01 11.47
N ILE A 63 9.48 -5.46 12.68
CA ILE A 63 10.57 -5.14 13.59
C ILE A 63 10.25 -5.74 14.94
N ASP A 64 11.10 -6.66 15.37
CA ASP A 64 11.06 -7.31 16.67
C ASP A 64 11.49 -6.34 17.78
N GLU A 65 10.79 -6.37 18.92
CA GLU A 65 11.10 -5.56 20.09
C GLU A 65 11.14 -6.44 21.35
N ASP A 66 11.71 -5.94 22.45
CA ASP A 66 11.78 -6.70 23.71
C ASP A 66 10.39 -7.11 24.22
N TYR A 67 9.40 -6.25 23.92
CA TYR A 67 7.98 -6.46 24.16
C TYR A 67 7.22 -6.25 22.86
N LEU A 68 6.57 -7.30 22.36
CA LEU A 68 5.87 -7.31 21.07
C LEU A 68 6.79 -6.92 19.90
N TYR A 69 6.15 -6.43 18.84
CA TYR A 69 6.75 -6.04 17.58
C TYR A 69 6.01 -4.82 17.06
N ARG A 70 6.62 -4.17 16.07
CA ARG A 70 5.99 -3.09 15.31
C ARG A 70 6.22 -3.27 13.82
N CYS A 71 5.34 -2.67 13.04
CA CYS A 71 5.42 -2.70 11.59
C CYS A 71 5.75 -1.31 11.05
N GLU A 72 6.62 -1.24 10.05
CA GLU A 72 6.92 -0.02 9.30
C GLU A 72 6.61 -0.25 7.84
N CYS A 73 5.71 0.54 7.24
CA CYS A 73 5.51 0.49 5.79
C CYS A 73 6.83 0.82 5.08
N ILE A 74 7.17 -0.02 4.10
CA ILE A 74 8.35 0.14 3.26
C ILE A 74 8.01 1.22 2.23
N LYS A 75 8.90 2.19 2.00
CA LYS A 75 8.65 3.21 0.96
C LYS A 75 8.45 2.54 -0.41
N PRO A 76 7.51 3.03 -1.24
CA PRO A 76 6.72 4.28 -1.11
C PRO A 76 5.39 4.12 -0.35
N PHE A 77 5.21 3.09 0.46
CA PHE A 77 3.98 2.88 1.21
C PHE A 77 3.99 3.61 2.56
N VAL A 78 2.81 4.07 2.98
CA VAL A 78 2.59 4.73 4.27
C VAL A 78 1.48 4.05 5.06
N ASN A 79 1.48 4.28 6.37
CA ASN A 79 0.49 3.72 7.26
C ASN A 79 -0.91 4.24 6.94
N ALA A 80 -1.81 3.32 6.61
CA ALA A 80 -3.22 3.58 6.42
C ALA A 80 -4.10 2.80 7.42
N ALA A 81 -3.49 2.19 8.44
CA ALA A 81 -4.23 1.50 9.48
C ALA A 81 -5.14 2.51 10.24
N PRO A 82 -6.40 2.15 10.53
CA PRO A 82 -7.31 3.03 11.25
C PRO A 82 -6.84 3.27 12.69
N PRO A 83 -7.29 4.37 13.34
CA PRO A 83 -6.90 4.66 14.71
C PRO A 83 -7.17 3.49 15.66
N GLY A 84 -6.16 3.13 16.47
CA GLY A 84 -6.23 2.01 17.42
C GLY A 84 -5.90 0.63 16.84
N LYS A 85 -5.59 0.52 15.55
CA LYS A 85 -4.95 -0.67 14.96
C LYS A 85 -3.42 -0.53 14.97
N LEU A 86 -2.73 -1.67 14.85
CA LEU A 86 -1.27 -1.70 14.75
C LEU A 86 -0.81 -0.87 13.55
N PRO A 87 0.01 0.18 13.72
CA PRO A 87 0.56 0.92 12.60
C PRO A 87 1.36 0.01 11.67
N GLY A 88 1.21 0.18 10.36
CA GLY A 88 1.84 -0.68 9.36
C GLY A 88 1.18 -2.05 9.17
N SER A 89 0.03 -2.32 9.81
CA SER A 89 -0.84 -3.47 9.48
C SER A 89 -1.65 -3.28 8.20
N ILE A 90 -1.80 -2.03 7.76
CA ILE A 90 -2.37 -1.66 6.46
C ILE A 90 -1.46 -0.59 5.88
N CYS A 91 -0.89 -0.88 4.71
CA CYS A 91 -0.03 0.03 3.99
C CYS A 91 -0.68 0.39 2.65
N HIS A 92 -0.75 1.69 2.35
CA HIS A 92 -1.15 2.18 1.04
C HIS A 92 -0.01 2.92 0.38
N ILE A 93 0.07 2.81 -0.95
CA ILE A 93 1.04 3.58 -1.70
C ILE A 93 0.75 5.08 -1.52
N ASP A 94 1.78 5.80 -1.11
CA ASP A 94 1.78 7.24 -1.07
C ASP A 94 2.65 7.73 -2.22
N TYR A 95 1.98 8.10 -3.31
CA TYR A 95 2.60 8.63 -4.51
C TYR A 95 3.36 9.94 -4.25
N CYS A 96 3.20 10.53 -3.07
CA CYS A 96 3.87 11.75 -2.62
C CYS A 96 5.03 11.49 -1.63
N SER A 97 5.13 10.29 -1.06
CA SER A 97 6.16 9.96 -0.05
C SER A 97 7.54 9.67 -0.65
N ASP A 98 7.59 9.35 -1.94
CA ASP A 98 8.82 9.23 -2.70
C ASP A 98 9.02 10.49 -3.55
N VAL A 99 10.04 11.27 -3.16
CA VAL A 99 10.34 12.64 -3.58
C VAL A 99 10.73 12.75 -5.07
N ASN A 100 10.76 11.62 -5.78
CA ASN A 100 11.02 11.56 -7.22
C ASN A 100 9.73 11.64 -8.06
N PHE A 101 8.54 11.41 -7.49
CA PHE A 101 7.30 11.41 -8.27
C PHE A 101 6.84 12.80 -8.72
N CYS A 102 7.19 13.85 -7.98
CA CYS A 102 6.81 15.24 -8.28
C CYS A 102 7.99 16.19 -8.05
N PRO A 103 8.18 17.23 -8.88
CA PRO A 103 9.21 18.23 -8.65
C PRO A 103 9.03 18.93 -7.29
N PRO A 104 10.10 19.41 -6.64
CA PRO A 104 10.08 19.98 -5.28
C PRO A 104 9.12 21.16 -5.09
N ASN A 105 8.65 21.75 -6.19
CA ASN A 105 7.74 22.89 -6.20
C ASN A 105 6.26 22.46 -6.34
N ALA A 106 5.96 21.16 -6.35
CA ALA A 106 4.62 20.62 -6.51
C ALA A 106 3.95 20.31 -5.17
N THR A 107 2.65 20.63 -5.07
CA THR A 107 1.76 20.14 -4.01
C THR A 107 1.22 18.80 -4.49
N CYS A 108 1.76 17.70 -3.95
CA CYS A 108 1.28 16.36 -4.26
C CYS A 108 0.06 16.02 -3.39
N GLN A 109 -0.95 15.37 -3.98
CA GLN A 109 -2.15 14.89 -3.30
C GLN A 109 -2.29 13.39 -3.54
N ASN A 110 -2.49 12.62 -2.47
CA ASN A 110 -2.63 11.17 -2.57
C ASN A 110 -3.98 10.78 -3.16
N GLY A 111 -3.99 10.49 -4.46
CA GLY A 111 -5.11 9.90 -5.18
C GLY A 111 -4.60 9.18 -6.42
N GLU A 112 -5.26 8.10 -6.83
CA GLU A 112 -4.87 7.30 -8.01
C GLU A 112 -4.81 8.11 -9.31
N ARG A 113 -5.41 9.32 -9.35
CA ARG A 113 -5.50 10.19 -10.54
C ARG A 113 -5.40 11.69 -10.24
N GLU A 114 -5.06 12.09 -9.01
CA GLU A 114 -5.10 13.52 -8.65
C GLU A 114 -3.73 14.16 -8.82
N VAL A 115 -3.50 14.62 -10.04
CA VAL A 115 -2.35 15.42 -10.42
C VAL A 115 -2.63 16.89 -10.07
N ARG A 116 -1.63 17.63 -9.57
CA ARG A 116 -1.76 19.07 -9.32
C ARG A 116 -2.30 19.77 -10.57
N LYS A 117 -3.28 20.66 -10.41
CA LYS A 117 -3.76 21.54 -11.50
C LYS A 117 -2.56 22.22 -12.17
N GLY A 118 -2.33 21.92 -13.45
CA GLY A 118 -1.12 22.37 -14.14
C GLY A 118 -0.14 21.26 -14.52
N TYR A 119 -0.35 20.02 -14.10
CA TYR A 119 0.52 18.87 -14.38
C TYR A 119 -0.29 17.70 -14.97
N VAL A 120 0.39 16.79 -15.66
CA VAL A 120 -0.15 15.54 -16.21
C VAL A 120 0.68 14.35 -15.72
N ASP A 121 0.00 13.26 -15.37
CA ASP A 121 0.62 11.98 -15.07
C ASP A 121 0.94 11.25 -16.39
N ILE A 122 2.23 10.98 -16.62
CA ILE A 122 2.71 10.35 -17.83
C ILE A 122 2.96 8.84 -17.67
N ARG A 123 2.68 8.24 -16.51
CA ARG A 123 2.73 6.79 -16.29
C ARG A 123 1.88 6.00 -17.29
N PRO A 124 0.70 6.48 -17.75
CA PRO A 124 -0.08 5.79 -18.77
C PRO A 124 0.53 5.82 -20.17
N SER A 125 1.64 6.56 -20.37
CA SER A 125 2.28 6.65 -21.69
C SER A 125 2.71 5.28 -22.17
N LEU A 126 2.43 4.97 -23.44
CA LEU A 126 2.82 3.70 -24.07
C LEU A 126 4.36 3.62 -24.29
N SER A 127 5.07 4.71 -24.00
CA SER A 127 6.51 4.91 -24.21
C SER A 127 7.36 4.60 -22.96
N GLN A 128 6.91 3.72 -22.06
CA GLN A 128 7.63 3.32 -20.83
C GLN A 128 9.06 2.76 -21.05
N ASN A 129 9.46 2.50 -22.31
CA ASN A 129 10.79 1.97 -22.66
C ASN A 129 11.64 2.91 -23.53
N GLN A 130 11.32 4.21 -23.63
CA GLN A 130 12.16 5.13 -24.41
C GLN A 130 13.37 5.65 -23.61
N PRO A 131 14.61 5.51 -24.14
CA PRO A 131 15.86 5.82 -23.43
C PRO A 131 16.14 7.31 -23.19
N ASN A 132 15.21 8.19 -23.59
CA ASN A 132 15.36 9.65 -23.51
C ASN A 132 14.45 10.28 -22.46
N TYR A 133 13.72 9.48 -21.70
CA TYR A 133 12.98 9.97 -20.54
C TYR A 133 13.89 9.88 -19.30
N PRO A 134 14.04 10.95 -18.51
CA PRO A 134 14.76 10.86 -17.26
C PRO A 134 14.09 9.77 -16.43
N GLU A 135 14.87 8.75 -16.06
CA GLU A 135 14.42 7.76 -15.09
C GLU A 135 13.79 8.52 -13.91
N MET A 136 12.60 8.10 -13.50
CA MET A 136 11.91 8.57 -12.30
C MET A 136 11.11 9.89 -12.39
N VAL A 137 10.91 10.53 -13.56
CA VAL A 137 9.94 11.64 -13.68
C VAL A 137 8.59 11.12 -14.20
N HIS A 138 7.54 11.19 -13.36
CA HIS A 138 6.20 10.68 -13.69
C HIS A 138 5.12 11.75 -13.79
N CYS A 139 5.42 12.99 -13.43
CA CYS A 139 4.54 14.14 -13.55
C CYS A 139 5.26 15.28 -14.27
N VAL A 140 4.65 15.82 -15.32
CA VAL A 140 5.20 16.93 -16.12
C VAL A 140 4.19 18.07 -16.17
N LEU A 141 4.65 19.33 -16.21
CA LEU A 141 3.78 20.49 -16.39
C LEU A 141 2.98 20.33 -17.70
N LEU A 142 1.69 20.68 -17.67
CA LEU A 142 0.77 20.64 -18.82
C LEU A 142 1.33 21.32 -20.08
N GLN A 143 2.24 22.27 -19.91
CA GLN A 143 2.85 23.02 -21.00
C GLN A 143 4.12 22.41 -21.59
N ASP A 144 4.71 21.45 -20.88
CA ASP A 144 5.95 20.79 -21.25
C ASP A 144 5.68 19.32 -21.65
N VAL A 145 4.42 18.88 -21.56
CA VAL A 145 3.96 17.59 -22.04
C VAL A 145 3.71 17.66 -23.53
N ASN A 146 4.19 16.63 -24.24
CA ASN A 146 3.77 16.36 -25.60
C ASN A 146 2.89 15.11 -25.62
N GLU A 147 1.56 15.27 -25.57
CA GLU A 147 0.65 14.14 -25.45
C GLU A 147 0.73 13.21 -26.67
N CYS A 148 0.95 13.78 -27.87
CA CYS A 148 1.07 13.02 -29.12
C CYS A 148 2.27 12.07 -29.09
N ALA A 149 3.44 12.52 -28.64
CA ALA A 149 4.66 11.71 -28.56
C ALA A 149 4.59 10.65 -27.44
N LEU A 150 3.86 10.96 -26.37
CA LEU A 150 3.68 10.05 -25.24
C LEU A 150 2.55 9.04 -25.44
N GLY A 151 1.77 9.18 -26.51
CA GLY A 151 0.57 8.35 -26.73
C GLY A 151 -0.51 8.60 -25.66
N LEU A 152 -0.48 9.75 -24.98
CA LEU A 152 -1.47 10.16 -23.98
C LEU A 152 -2.66 10.86 -24.63
N THR A 153 -3.09 10.34 -25.77
CA THR A 153 -4.16 10.93 -26.58
C THR A 153 -5.34 9.97 -26.66
N ASN A 154 -6.54 10.52 -26.83
CA ASN A 154 -7.73 9.75 -27.22
C ASN A 154 -8.04 9.90 -28.72
N CYS A 155 -7.08 10.34 -29.53
CA CYS A 155 -7.27 10.48 -30.97
C CYS A 155 -7.63 9.13 -31.59
N SER A 156 -8.49 9.15 -32.60
CA SER A 156 -8.71 7.97 -33.45
C SER A 156 -7.39 7.53 -34.09
N ALA A 157 -7.22 6.23 -34.32
CA ALA A 157 -6.01 5.66 -34.92
C ALA A 157 -5.66 6.24 -36.32
N VAL A 158 -6.65 6.83 -37.00
CA VAL A 158 -6.49 7.49 -38.31
C VAL A 158 -6.45 9.02 -38.23
N ALA A 159 -6.67 9.60 -37.04
CA ALA A 159 -6.62 11.04 -36.84
C ALA A 159 -5.17 11.51 -36.68
N VAL A 160 -4.90 12.74 -37.15
CA VAL A 160 -3.62 13.41 -36.95
C VAL A 160 -3.65 14.13 -35.60
N CYS A 161 -2.71 13.80 -34.73
CA CYS A 161 -2.52 14.50 -33.46
C CYS A 161 -1.60 15.70 -33.65
N THR A 162 -2.01 16.86 -33.14
CA THR A 162 -1.19 18.07 -33.06
C THR A 162 -1.01 18.47 -31.60
N ASP A 163 0.24 18.53 -31.18
CA ASP A 163 0.63 18.96 -29.84
C ASP A 163 0.47 20.48 -29.69
N LEU A 164 -0.08 20.93 -28.57
CA LEU A 164 -0.25 22.36 -28.26
C LEU A 164 0.52 22.71 -26.98
N ARG A 165 0.68 24.01 -26.75
CA ARG A 165 1.30 24.50 -25.50
C ARG A 165 0.51 24.08 -24.25
N ILE A 166 -0.77 23.73 -24.36
CA ILE A 166 -1.55 23.15 -23.27
C ILE A 166 -2.53 22.18 -23.93
N GLY A 167 -2.31 20.88 -23.77
CA GLY A 167 -3.12 19.84 -24.39
C GLY A 167 -2.76 19.55 -25.85
N TYR A 168 -3.64 18.83 -26.53
CA TYR A 168 -3.48 18.43 -27.92
C TYR A 168 -4.80 18.58 -28.68
N GLU A 169 -4.72 18.56 -30.00
CA GLU A 169 -5.87 18.55 -30.89
C GLU A 169 -5.79 17.39 -31.88
N CYS A 170 -6.91 16.69 -32.07
CA CYS A 170 -7.02 15.62 -33.07
C CYS A 170 -7.81 16.14 -34.27
N HIS A 171 -7.25 15.98 -35.47
CA HIS A 171 -7.94 16.36 -36.71
C HIS A 171 -8.01 15.19 -37.68
N CYS A 172 -9.10 15.13 -38.43
CA CYS A 172 -9.23 14.16 -39.50
C CYS A 172 -8.31 14.54 -40.68
N PRO A 173 -7.70 13.56 -41.37
CA PRO A 173 -6.99 13.81 -42.61
C PRO A 173 -7.90 14.44 -43.67
N ASN A 174 -7.30 15.15 -44.63
CA ASN A 174 -8.05 15.78 -45.73
C ASN A 174 -9.00 14.77 -46.41
N GLY A 175 -10.28 15.14 -46.52
CA GLY A 175 -11.33 14.32 -47.12
C GLY A 175 -12.13 13.44 -46.14
N TRP A 176 -11.82 13.50 -44.85
CA TRP A 176 -12.56 12.82 -43.79
C TRP A 176 -13.35 13.84 -42.97
N VAL A 177 -14.56 13.48 -42.53
CA VAL A 177 -15.45 14.32 -41.72
C VAL A 177 -15.44 13.86 -40.26
N ASN A 178 -15.49 14.85 -39.37
CA ASN A 178 -15.43 14.74 -37.91
C ASN A 178 -16.65 14.03 -37.32
#